data_AF-A0A835RBT9-F1
#
_entry.id   AF-A0A835RBT9-F1
#
_cell.length_a   1.000
_cell.length_b   1.000
_cell.length_c   1.000
_cell.angle_alpha   90.00
_cell.angle_beta   90.00
_cell.angle_gamma   90.00
#
_symmetry.space_group_name_H-M   'P 1'
#
loop_
_entity.id
_entity.type
_entity.pdbx_description
1 polymer ?
#
loop_
_entity_poly.entity_id
_entity_poly.type
_entity_poly.pdbx_seq_one_letter_code
_entity_poly.pdbx_strand_id
1 'polypeptide(L)'
;MADSPYGTSSPYGTSSPIPNTNSSPIPSSTSSRRRHGRRRSRDAVAGSPVPHYSPGFYRSPLSASRRHWRQPTPGTPATPMSSDGAIPSSDAGDDATGTVDGDDTYLTPVFVWGTNISVQDVNAAILRFLRNFRGPRPVHDVGSNGTMMMEEGKYMQAVNRILELDGGESLDVDAHDVFDYDPDLYGKMVRYPLEVLAIFDIVLMDLVARIDPLFEKHIQTRIHNLKSSISMRNLNPSDIEKMVSVKGMIIRCSSIIPEVKEAIFRCLICGHYSEPIMVDRGRINEPTRCRREECLATNSMTLVHNRCRFADKQIVKLQETPDEIPEGGTPHTVSILMHDKLVDVGKPGDRVEITGVYRAMSVRVGPTQRTVKSIFKTYIDCLHLKKTDNSRVHLDDPMECDDSSSSKVGIEENSQEYQDKVVKLKELSQLPDIYDRLTRSLAPNIWELDDVKRGLLCQLFGGNALNLPSGASFRGDVNILLVGDPGTSKSQLLQYMHKLSPRGIYTSGRGSSAVGLTASRYKGPRDW
;
A
#
# COMPACT_ATOMS: atom_id res chain seq x y z
N MET A 1 -35.65 7.38 -74.50
CA MET A 1 -35.36 6.00 -74.96
C MET A 1 -34.90 5.18 -73.74
N ALA A 2 -35.72 4.34 -73.11
CA ALA A 2 -37.18 4.27 -73.23
C ALA A 2 -37.85 3.80 -71.92
N ASP A 3 -39.00 4.32 -71.45
CA ASP A 3 -39.40 5.71 -71.14
C ASP A 3 -40.58 5.64 -70.10
N SER A 4 -41.13 6.76 -69.62
CA SER A 4 -42.18 6.91 -68.57
C SER A 4 -43.62 6.52 -69.04
N PRO A 5 -44.74 6.62 -68.25
CA PRO A 5 -44.95 7.23 -66.91
C PRO A 5 -45.93 6.47 -65.94
N TYR A 6 -46.29 7.08 -64.80
CA TYR A 6 -47.68 7.51 -64.45
C TYR A 6 -47.81 8.10 -63.01
N GLY A 7 -48.51 9.23 -62.88
CA GLY A 7 -49.23 9.64 -61.64
C GLY A 7 -50.74 9.33 -61.78
N THR A 8 -51.68 9.70 -60.91
CA THR A 8 -51.72 10.58 -59.71
C THR A 8 -52.66 9.91 -58.65
N SER A 9 -53.37 10.48 -57.64
CA SER A 9 -53.71 11.84 -57.16
C SER A 9 -54.08 11.84 -55.66
N SER A 10 -54.34 13.02 -55.06
CA SER A 10 -54.91 13.19 -53.70
C SER A 10 -56.45 13.33 -53.73
N PRO A 11 -57.18 13.20 -52.58
CA PRO A 11 -57.67 14.42 -51.91
C PRO A 11 -57.81 14.40 -50.36
N TYR A 12 -57.60 15.60 -49.76
CA TYR A 12 -58.19 16.21 -48.54
C TYR A 12 -58.34 15.48 -47.18
N GLY A 13 -57.93 16.20 -46.10
CA GLY A 13 -58.25 15.89 -44.70
C GLY A 13 -57.60 16.88 -43.69
N THR A 14 -58.24 18.02 -43.41
CA THR A 14 -57.65 19.15 -42.66
C THR A 14 -58.02 19.22 -41.17
N SER A 15 -57.05 19.63 -40.32
CA SER A 15 -57.28 20.50 -39.14
C SER A 15 -55.94 21.16 -38.67
N SER A 16 -56.01 22.20 -37.83
CA SER A 16 -55.00 23.28 -37.77
C SER A 16 -54.31 23.49 -36.38
N PRO A 17 -53.18 24.24 -36.29
CA PRO A 17 -52.30 24.31 -35.10
C PRO A 17 -52.38 25.67 -34.33
N ILE A 18 -51.30 26.05 -33.60
CA ILE A 18 -51.01 27.34 -32.86
C ILE A 18 -51.51 27.35 -31.39
N PRO A 19 -50.83 28.01 -30.39
CA PRO A 19 -49.70 28.95 -30.44
C PRO A 19 -48.43 28.63 -29.61
N ASN A 20 -47.36 29.40 -29.86
CA ASN A 20 -46.18 29.57 -29.01
C ASN A 20 -46.45 30.53 -27.83
N THR A 21 -45.65 30.43 -26.76
CA THR A 21 -45.40 31.54 -25.81
C THR A 21 -43.91 31.66 -25.47
N ASN A 22 -43.39 32.89 -25.48
CA ASN A 22 -42.07 33.25 -24.94
C ASN A 22 -42.17 33.30 -23.39
N SER A 23 -41.10 33.16 -22.59
CA SER A 23 -40.09 34.22 -22.40
C SER A 23 -38.88 33.77 -21.59
N SER A 24 -37.71 34.36 -21.86
CA SER A 24 -36.49 34.23 -21.06
C SER A 24 -36.34 35.38 -20.04
N PRO A 25 -35.68 35.17 -18.89
CA PRO A 25 -35.22 36.26 -18.02
C PRO A 25 -33.77 36.67 -18.33
N ILE A 26 -33.53 37.97 -18.46
CA ILE A 26 -32.20 38.60 -18.59
C ILE A 26 -31.81 39.20 -17.21
N PRO A 27 -30.54 39.10 -16.77
CA PRO A 27 -30.12 39.63 -15.46
C PRO A 27 -30.01 41.16 -15.43
N SER A 28 -30.25 41.76 -14.27
CA SER A 28 -29.98 43.18 -13.98
C SER A 28 -29.01 43.31 -12.79
N SER A 29 -28.25 44.40 -12.78
CA SER A 29 -27.10 44.61 -11.90
C SER A 29 -27.29 45.80 -10.96
N THR A 30 -26.45 45.87 -9.90
CA THR A 30 -26.20 47.07 -9.06
C THR A 30 -27.40 47.62 -8.24
N SER A 31 -27.26 48.10 -7.00
CA SER A 31 -26.11 48.76 -6.39
C SER A 31 -26.11 48.76 -4.83
N SER A 32 -24.92 48.62 -4.27
CA SER A 32 -24.33 49.41 -3.16
C SER A 32 -25.00 49.62 -1.76
N ARG A 33 -24.09 49.70 -0.77
CA ARG A 33 -24.10 50.55 0.46
C ARG A 33 -24.76 50.08 1.79
N ARG A 34 -23.83 49.85 2.74
CA ARG A 34 -23.73 50.39 4.12
C ARG A 34 -24.27 49.60 5.33
N ARG A 35 -23.30 49.13 6.11
CA ARG A 35 -23.20 49.09 7.60
C ARG A 35 -24.38 49.69 8.39
N HIS A 36 -24.97 48.89 9.29
CA HIS A 36 -25.05 49.05 10.77
C HIS A 36 -25.75 47.78 11.33
N GLY A 37 -25.76 47.43 12.62
CA GLY A 37 -25.03 47.99 13.77
C GLY A 37 -25.78 47.90 15.11
N ARG A 38 -25.58 46.80 15.88
CA ARG A 38 -25.95 46.53 17.31
C ARG A 38 -27.34 45.94 17.68
N ARG A 39 -27.25 44.83 18.44
CA ARG A 39 -27.93 44.48 19.74
C ARG A 39 -29.46 44.25 19.85
N ARG A 40 -29.79 42.98 20.17
CA ARG A 40 -30.56 42.47 21.35
C ARG A 40 -31.81 43.22 21.86
N SER A 41 -32.99 42.60 21.68
CA SER A 41 -34.00 42.20 22.69
C SER A 41 -35.31 41.84 21.96
N ARG A 42 -36.25 40.98 22.37
CA ARG A 42 -36.45 39.84 23.31
C ARG A 42 -38.00 39.61 23.23
N ASP A 43 -38.52 38.49 23.73
CA ASP A 43 -39.96 38.25 24.02
C ASP A 43 -40.89 38.08 22.77
N ALA A 44 -41.98 37.27 22.77
CA ALA A 44 -42.43 36.25 23.73
C ALA A 44 -43.44 35.21 23.14
N VAL A 45 -43.35 33.97 23.65
CA VAL A 45 -44.43 33.00 24.05
C VAL A 45 -45.66 32.70 23.15
N ALA A 46 -45.78 31.44 22.72
CA ALA A 46 -46.93 30.50 22.88
C ALA A 46 -46.59 29.12 22.24
N GLY A 47 -47.05 27.94 22.66
CA GLY A 47 -47.82 27.51 23.84
C GLY A 47 -47.86 25.96 23.93
N SER A 48 -48.03 25.39 25.12
CA SER A 48 -47.97 23.93 25.42
C SER A 48 -49.34 23.21 25.22
N PRO A 49 -49.48 21.86 25.35
CA PRO A 49 -49.34 21.13 26.64
C PRO A 49 -48.73 19.69 26.57
N VAL A 50 -48.63 19.05 27.75
CA VAL A 50 -48.15 17.67 28.01
C VAL A 50 -49.05 17.04 29.09
N PRO A 51 -49.08 15.70 29.24
CA PRO A 51 -48.98 15.09 30.57
C PRO A 51 -47.92 13.97 30.60
N HIS A 52 -46.95 13.90 31.54
CA HIS A 52 -46.97 13.85 33.01
C HIS A 52 -47.52 12.56 33.64
N TYR A 53 -46.66 11.83 34.39
CA TYR A 53 -46.93 11.44 35.79
C TYR A 53 -45.66 11.06 36.60
N SER A 54 -45.18 12.05 37.36
CA SER A 54 -44.65 12.11 38.75
C SER A 54 -44.75 10.89 39.71
N PRO A 55 -44.19 10.92 40.95
CA PRO A 55 -42.90 11.48 41.44
C PRO A 55 -42.23 10.72 42.65
N GLY A 56 -41.10 11.25 43.19
CA GLY A 56 -40.79 11.23 44.64
C GLY A 56 -39.41 10.69 45.08
N PHE A 57 -38.77 11.14 46.18
CA PHE A 57 -38.94 12.32 47.06
C PHE A 57 -37.61 12.62 47.82
N TYR A 58 -37.15 13.89 47.87
CA TYR A 58 -36.55 14.69 49.00
C TYR A 58 -35.51 14.03 49.99
N ARG A 59 -34.49 14.70 50.58
CA ARG A 59 -33.94 16.09 50.53
C ARG A 59 -32.48 16.15 51.10
N SER A 60 -31.79 17.28 50.87
CA SER A 60 -30.44 17.66 51.38
C SER A 60 -30.51 18.49 52.72
N PRO A 61 -29.51 19.30 53.20
CA PRO A 61 -28.07 19.53 52.85
C PRO A 61 -27.10 19.78 54.06
N LEU A 62 -25.90 20.35 53.80
CA LEU A 62 -24.98 21.13 54.70
C LEU A 62 -24.12 20.36 55.75
N SER A 63 -23.04 20.91 56.35
CA SER A 63 -21.79 21.55 55.85
C SER A 63 -20.93 22.05 57.05
N ALA A 64 -19.62 21.72 57.16
CA ALA A 64 -18.78 22.30 58.24
C ALA A 64 -17.25 22.38 57.95
N SER A 65 -16.66 23.44 58.52
CA SER A 65 -15.33 24.05 58.32
C SER A 65 -14.08 23.30 58.82
N ARG A 66 -12.95 23.49 58.09
CA ARG A 66 -11.53 23.65 58.51
C ARG A 66 -10.94 22.89 59.72
N ARG A 67 -9.73 22.34 59.53
CA ARG A 67 -8.52 22.64 60.35
C ARG A 67 -7.21 22.26 59.63
N HIS A 68 -6.13 23.01 59.87
CA HIS A 68 -4.75 22.64 59.51
C HIS A 68 -4.14 21.76 60.62
N TRP A 69 -3.20 20.86 60.27
CA TRP A 69 -2.06 20.45 61.11
C TRP A 69 -0.84 20.09 60.22
N ARG A 70 0.32 19.86 60.85
CA ARG A 70 1.66 19.80 60.22
C ARG A 70 2.10 18.39 59.79
N GLN A 71 3.16 18.32 58.97
CA GLN A 71 3.98 17.12 58.71
C GLN A 71 4.62 16.58 60.01
N PRO A 72 5.09 15.31 60.01
CA PRO A 72 6.51 15.09 59.73
C PRO A 72 6.81 13.93 58.75
N THR A 73 8.01 13.95 58.16
CA THR A 73 8.69 12.81 57.51
C THR A 73 9.31 11.90 58.59
N PRO A 74 9.45 10.57 58.37
CA PRO A 74 10.59 10.02 57.60
C PRO A 74 10.30 8.69 56.85
N GLY A 75 11.32 8.09 56.22
CA GLY A 75 11.36 6.65 55.92
C GLY A 75 11.72 6.26 54.49
N THR A 76 13.00 5.99 54.23
CA THR A 76 13.46 5.30 53.00
C THR A 76 13.33 3.79 53.18
N PRO A 77 12.66 3.03 52.29
CA PRO A 77 12.75 1.57 52.26
C PRO A 77 14.02 1.11 51.53
N ALA A 78 14.58 -0.02 51.95
CA ALA A 78 15.87 -0.53 51.48
C ALA A 78 15.75 -1.60 50.38
N THR A 79 16.86 -1.82 49.66
CA THR A 79 17.05 -2.87 48.64
C THR A 79 17.05 -4.27 49.27
N PRO A 80 16.39 -5.28 48.68
CA PRO A 80 16.66 -6.68 48.98
C PRO A 80 17.89 -7.18 48.20
N MET A 81 18.78 -7.92 48.88
CA MET A 81 19.85 -8.71 48.24
C MET A 81 19.39 -10.15 48.00
N SER A 82 19.76 -10.72 46.86
CA SER A 82 19.82 -12.17 46.61
C SER A 82 21.05 -12.44 45.74
N SER A 83 21.79 -13.51 46.01
CA SER A 83 23.09 -13.80 45.39
C SER A 83 23.04 -14.87 44.28
N ASP A 84 24.17 -14.96 43.59
CA ASP A 84 24.67 -16.08 42.78
C ASP A 84 24.24 -16.18 41.31
N GLY A 85 25.27 -16.35 40.46
CA GLY A 85 25.20 -16.21 39.00
C GLY A 85 26.44 -15.49 38.46
N ALA A 86 27.62 -16.12 38.58
CA ALA A 86 28.89 -15.49 38.23
C ALA A 86 29.05 -15.21 36.72
N ILE A 87 29.57 -14.03 36.38
CA ILE A 87 29.96 -13.64 35.02
C ILE A 87 31.47 -13.33 35.06
N PRO A 88 32.32 -13.94 34.20
CA PRO A 88 33.71 -13.56 34.11
C PRO A 88 33.84 -12.19 33.41
N SER A 89 34.48 -11.23 34.08
CA SER A 89 34.81 -9.93 33.49
C SER A 89 36.16 -10.03 32.79
N SER A 90 36.19 -9.83 31.48
CA SER A 90 37.44 -9.71 30.71
C SER A 90 37.98 -8.28 30.82
N ASP A 91 38.80 -8.03 31.84
CA ASP A 91 39.57 -6.79 31.97
C ASP A 91 40.82 -6.90 31.07
N ALA A 92 40.93 -6.01 30.08
CA ALA A 92 41.94 -6.09 29.03
C ALA A 92 42.99 -4.99 29.22
N GLY A 93 44.02 -5.29 30.03
CA GLY A 93 45.21 -4.45 30.15
C GLY A 93 46.16 -4.64 28.97
N ASP A 94 46.82 -3.57 28.56
CA ASP A 94 47.94 -3.63 27.62
C ASP A 94 49.12 -4.42 28.23
N ASP A 95 49.56 -5.49 27.56
CA ASP A 95 50.96 -5.88 27.56
C ASP A 95 51.34 -6.47 26.20
N ALA A 96 52.57 -6.22 25.75
CA ALA A 96 53.00 -6.45 24.39
C ALA A 96 54.41 -7.06 24.33
N THR A 97 54.51 -8.38 24.21
CA THR A 97 55.63 -9.09 23.57
C THR A 97 55.28 -10.56 23.35
N GLY A 98 55.55 -11.11 22.15
CA GLY A 98 55.26 -12.52 21.87
C GLY A 98 55.20 -12.87 20.38
N THR A 99 56.34 -12.88 19.69
CA THR A 99 56.42 -13.33 18.29
C THR A 99 56.43 -14.85 18.19
N VAL A 100 55.41 -15.45 17.58
CA VAL A 100 55.42 -16.84 17.08
C VAL A 100 54.69 -16.87 15.74
N ASP A 101 55.38 -17.30 14.67
CA ASP A 101 54.76 -17.50 13.36
C ASP A 101 53.83 -18.72 13.37
N GLY A 102 52.61 -18.57 12.84
CA GLY A 102 51.59 -19.61 12.81
C GLY A 102 50.33 -19.15 12.08
N ASP A 103 50.32 -19.29 10.75
CA ASP A 103 49.26 -18.82 9.86
C ASP A 103 48.02 -19.75 9.88
N ASP A 104 47.19 -19.62 10.91
CA ASP A 104 45.74 -19.91 10.83
C ASP A 104 44.97 -19.12 11.92
N THR A 105 44.54 -17.90 11.58
CA THR A 105 43.83 -17.04 12.55
C THR A 105 42.36 -17.43 12.61
N TYR A 106 41.98 -18.19 13.65
CA TYR A 106 40.59 -18.42 14.04
C TYR A 106 39.88 -17.10 14.37
N LEU A 107 39.33 -16.44 13.36
CA LEU A 107 38.48 -15.26 13.50
C LEU A 107 37.30 -15.62 14.41
N THR A 108 37.22 -14.97 15.57
CA THR A 108 36.09 -15.17 16.49
C THR A 108 34.80 -14.70 15.80
N PRO A 109 33.78 -15.57 15.65
CA PRO A 109 32.60 -15.26 14.86
C PRO A 109 31.84 -14.08 15.47
N VAL A 110 31.64 -13.03 14.67
CA VAL A 110 31.01 -11.78 15.11
C VAL A 110 29.50 -11.96 15.18
N PHE A 111 28.96 -12.04 16.40
CA PHE A 111 27.54 -12.14 16.68
C PHE A 111 26.86 -10.77 16.86
N VAL A 112 25.65 -10.60 16.33
CA VAL A 112 24.84 -9.39 16.57
C VAL A 112 24.18 -9.47 17.95
N TRP A 113 24.49 -8.52 18.83
CA TRP A 113 24.00 -8.47 20.21
C TRP A 113 22.47 -8.56 20.29
N GLY A 114 21.97 -9.44 21.18
CA GLY A 114 20.53 -9.73 21.33
C GLY A 114 20.00 -10.81 20.38
N THR A 115 20.83 -11.30 19.46
CA THR A 115 20.51 -12.41 18.54
C THR A 115 21.51 -13.56 18.71
N ASN A 116 21.24 -14.69 18.05
CA ASN A 116 22.20 -15.78 17.84
C ASN A 116 22.77 -15.79 16.41
N ILE A 117 22.75 -14.65 15.71
CA ILE A 117 23.22 -14.53 14.32
C ILE A 117 24.70 -14.14 14.29
N SER A 118 25.52 -15.03 13.72
CA SER A 118 26.86 -14.74 13.22
C SER A 118 26.75 -14.05 11.86
N VAL A 119 27.39 -12.89 11.72
CA VAL A 119 27.35 -12.09 10.48
C VAL A 119 28.05 -12.80 9.33
N GLN A 120 29.15 -13.50 9.61
CA GLN A 120 29.95 -14.22 8.62
C GLN A 120 29.19 -15.40 8.02
N ASP A 121 28.48 -16.17 8.86
CA ASP A 121 27.72 -17.34 8.41
C ASP A 121 26.51 -16.97 7.56
N VAL A 122 25.79 -15.91 7.94
CA VAL A 122 24.64 -15.41 7.17
C VAL A 122 25.09 -14.78 5.86
N ASN A 123 26.19 -14.02 5.86
CA ASN A 123 26.81 -13.51 4.63
C ASN A 123 27.14 -14.68 3.68
N ALA A 124 27.89 -15.67 4.16
CA ALA A 124 28.28 -16.83 3.34
C ALA A 124 27.07 -17.65 2.84
N ALA A 125 26.00 -17.77 3.62
CA ALA A 125 24.76 -18.44 3.20
C ALA A 125 24.04 -17.67 2.08
N ILE A 126 23.86 -16.36 2.22
CA ILE A 126 23.24 -15.50 1.20
C ILE A 126 24.06 -15.49 -0.10
N LEU A 127 25.39 -15.41 0.01
CA LEU A 127 26.30 -15.39 -1.15
C LEU A 127 26.27 -16.74 -1.90
N ARG A 128 26.17 -17.87 -1.18
CA ARG A 128 25.93 -19.21 -1.76
C ARG A 128 24.57 -19.28 -2.45
N PHE A 129 23.51 -18.79 -1.82
CA PHE A 129 22.15 -18.76 -2.38
C PHE A 129 22.12 -17.97 -3.69
N LEU A 130 22.53 -16.69 -3.68
CA LEU A 130 22.45 -15.80 -4.85
C LEU A 130 23.18 -16.35 -6.09
N ARG A 131 24.34 -17.01 -5.89
CA ARG A 131 25.12 -17.62 -6.98
C ARG A 131 24.59 -18.98 -7.43
N ASN A 132 24.24 -19.85 -6.48
CA ASN A 132 24.02 -21.27 -6.76
C ASN A 132 22.54 -21.66 -6.90
N PHE A 133 21.60 -20.75 -6.62
CA PHE A 133 20.17 -21.05 -6.72
C PHE A 133 19.77 -21.43 -8.15
N ARG A 134 19.06 -22.55 -8.26
CA ARG A 134 18.56 -23.12 -9.52
C ARG A 134 17.05 -23.00 -9.53
N GLY A 135 16.52 -22.13 -10.37
CA GLY A 135 15.07 -21.94 -10.48
C GLY A 135 14.44 -23.07 -11.30
N PRO A 136 13.27 -23.61 -10.92
CA PRO A 136 12.46 -24.39 -11.86
C PRO A 136 11.96 -23.44 -12.97
N ARG A 137 12.14 -23.82 -14.25
CA ARG A 137 11.52 -23.06 -15.35
C ARG A 137 9.99 -23.18 -15.27
N PRO A 138 9.23 -22.11 -15.60
CA PRO A 138 7.78 -22.17 -15.67
C PRO A 138 7.32 -23.25 -16.65
N VAL A 139 6.27 -23.99 -16.25
CA VAL A 139 6.02 -25.36 -16.71
C VAL A 139 5.27 -25.42 -18.05
N HIS A 140 5.93 -24.99 -19.13
CA HIS A 140 5.38 -25.12 -20.49
C HIS A 140 6.18 -26.01 -21.45
N ASP A 141 7.49 -26.20 -21.26
CA ASP A 141 8.26 -27.23 -21.95
C ASP A 141 8.05 -28.62 -21.29
N VAL A 142 6.91 -29.25 -21.59
CA VAL A 142 6.72 -30.69 -21.34
C VAL A 142 7.45 -31.46 -22.43
N GLY A 143 8.79 -31.48 -22.34
CA GLY A 143 9.59 -32.50 -23.01
C GLY A 143 9.09 -33.89 -22.59
N SER A 144 9.10 -34.85 -23.53
CA SER A 144 8.37 -36.13 -23.43
C SER A 144 8.66 -36.99 -22.19
N ASN A 145 9.70 -36.67 -21.43
CA ASN A 145 10.24 -37.46 -20.33
C ASN A 145 10.04 -36.75 -18.96
N GLY A 146 9.21 -35.71 -18.87
CA GLY A 146 8.72 -35.14 -17.60
C GLY A 146 9.79 -34.55 -16.65
N THR A 147 11.01 -34.33 -17.13
CA THR A 147 12.13 -33.85 -16.33
C THR A 147 12.20 -32.33 -16.40
N MET A 148 12.03 -31.63 -15.27
CA MET A 148 12.06 -30.18 -15.25
C MET A 148 13.48 -29.64 -15.52
N MET A 149 13.60 -28.83 -16.57
CA MET A 149 14.82 -28.07 -16.87
C MET A 149 14.99 -26.97 -15.80
N MET A 150 16.01 -27.12 -14.96
CA MET A 150 16.40 -26.12 -13.98
C MET A 150 17.25 -25.03 -14.62
N GLU A 151 16.91 -23.77 -14.40
CA GLU A 151 17.68 -22.61 -14.85
C GLU A 151 18.69 -22.22 -13.76
N GLU A 152 19.98 -22.35 -14.09
CA GLU A 152 21.06 -21.98 -13.18
C GLU A 152 21.18 -20.46 -13.06
N GLY A 153 21.23 -19.95 -11.83
CA GLY A 153 21.53 -18.54 -11.57
C GLY A 153 20.38 -17.57 -11.81
N LYS A 154 19.11 -17.95 -11.53
CA LYS A 154 17.93 -17.05 -11.57
C LYS A 154 18.22 -15.66 -10.99
N TYR A 155 18.86 -15.61 -9.82
CA TYR A 155 19.20 -14.36 -9.14
C TYR A 155 20.40 -13.63 -9.76
N MET A 156 21.40 -14.35 -10.31
CA MET A 156 22.48 -13.74 -11.10
C MET A 156 21.95 -13.09 -12.39
N GLN A 157 21.02 -13.74 -13.10
CA GLN A 157 20.34 -13.15 -14.26
C GLN A 157 19.53 -11.91 -13.87
N ALA A 158 18.84 -11.94 -12.73
CA ALA A 158 18.09 -10.79 -12.22
C ALA A 158 19.01 -9.61 -11.85
N VAL A 159 20.16 -9.87 -11.21
CA VAL A 159 21.18 -8.84 -10.92
C VAL A 159 21.77 -8.26 -12.20
N ASN A 160 22.14 -9.09 -13.19
CA ASN A 160 22.64 -8.58 -14.46
C ASN A 160 21.60 -7.70 -15.18
N ARG A 161 20.33 -8.12 -15.20
CA ARG A 161 19.22 -7.30 -15.74
C ARG A 161 19.01 -5.98 -14.98
N ILE A 162 19.27 -5.97 -13.67
CA ILE A 162 19.24 -4.75 -12.84
C ILE A 162 20.40 -3.81 -13.18
N LEU A 163 21.58 -4.33 -13.56
CA LEU A 163 22.72 -3.52 -14.00
C LEU A 163 22.57 -3.02 -15.44
N GLU A 164 21.92 -3.79 -16.33
CA GLU A 164 21.54 -3.38 -17.69
C GLU A 164 20.46 -2.28 -17.72
N LEU A 165 19.73 -2.09 -16.62
CA LEU A 165 18.65 -1.12 -16.49
C LEU A 165 19.01 -0.03 -15.46
N ASP A 166 19.46 1.14 -15.92
CA ASP A 166 19.94 2.29 -15.12
C ASP A 166 19.04 2.74 -13.94
N GLY A 167 17.77 2.31 -13.87
CA GLY A 167 16.82 2.58 -12.78
C GLY A 167 16.62 1.46 -11.74
N GLY A 168 17.33 0.33 -11.90
CA GLY A 168 17.24 -0.87 -11.05
C GLY A 168 17.83 -0.66 -9.66
N GLU A 169 16.98 -0.32 -8.69
CA GLU A 169 17.39 -0.03 -7.30
C GLU A 169 16.73 -0.98 -6.28
N SER A 170 16.11 -2.07 -6.74
CA SER A 170 15.59 -3.13 -5.87
C SER A 170 15.64 -4.51 -6.52
N LEU A 171 16.12 -5.51 -5.75
CA LEU A 171 16.07 -6.93 -6.11
C LEU A 171 14.92 -7.59 -5.35
N ASP A 172 13.86 -7.99 -6.05
CA ASP A 172 12.78 -8.80 -5.48
C ASP A 172 13.22 -10.28 -5.36
N VAL A 173 12.99 -10.88 -4.19
CA VAL A 173 13.43 -12.22 -3.79
C VAL A 173 12.26 -13.03 -3.24
N ASP A 174 12.05 -14.24 -3.75
CA ASP A 174 10.99 -15.11 -3.23
C ASP A 174 11.46 -15.84 -1.96
N ALA A 175 10.69 -15.72 -0.87
CA ALA A 175 11.00 -16.38 0.38
C ALA A 175 10.83 -17.91 0.30
N HIS A 176 10.06 -18.44 -0.67
CA HIS A 176 10.04 -19.88 -0.96
C HIS A 176 11.37 -20.36 -1.56
N ASP A 177 11.96 -19.62 -2.51
CA ASP A 177 13.27 -19.98 -3.07
C ASP A 177 14.34 -20.07 -1.97
N VAL A 178 14.31 -19.14 -1.02
CA VAL A 178 15.21 -19.16 0.15
C VAL A 178 14.94 -20.38 1.02
N PHE A 179 13.68 -20.70 1.32
CA PHE A 179 13.32 -21.86 2.15
C PHE A 179 13.74 -23.20 1.51
N ASP A 180 13.56 -23.35 0.19
CA ASP A 180 13.85 -24.59 -0.53
C ASP A 180 15.36 -24.81 -0.74
N TYR A 181 16.19 -23.76 -0.62
CA TYR A 181 17.66 -23.85 -0.66
C TYR A 181 18.31 -23.95 0.74
N ASP A 182 17.90 -23.09 1.68
CA ASP A 182 18.44 -23.04 3.04
C ASP A 182 17.33 -22.68 4.06
N PRO A 183 16.72 -23.69 4.73
CA PRO A 183 15.67 -23.46 5.70
C PRO A 183 16.16 -22.79 7.00
N ASP A 184 17.46 -22.87 7.31
CA ASP A 184 18.04 -22.20 8.48
C ASP A 184 18.25 -20.70 8.21
N LEU A 185 18.65 -20.33 6.98
CA LEU A 185 18.65 -18.95 6.52
C LEU A 185 17.23 -18.37 6.51
N TYR A 186 16.24 -19.10 5.99
CA TYR A 186 14.83 -18.70 6.07
C TYR A 186 14.36 -18.51 7.53
N GLY A 187 14.71 -19.44 8.42
CA GLY A 187 14.38 -19.37 9.85
C GLY A 187 14.97 -18.13 10.55
N LYS A 188 16.22 -17.77 10.22
CA LYS A 188 16.87 -16.53 10.68
C LYS A 188 16.18 -15.30 10.08
N MET A 189 15.92 -15.30 8.78
CA MET A 189 15.31 -14.20 8.00
C MET A 189 13.91 -13.81 8.51
N VAL A 190 13.06 -14.78 8.86
CA VAL A 190 11.71 -14.49 9.40
C VAL A 190 11.79 -13.97 10.85
N ARG A 191 12.75 -14.45 11.65
CA ARG A 191 12.87 -14.15 13.08
C ARG A 191 13.62 -12.83 13.38
N TYR A 192 14.62 -12.51 12.58
CA TYR A 192 15.52 -11.35 12.73
C TYR A 192 15.66 -10.63 11.38
N PRO A 193 14.56 -10.09 10.83
CA PRO A 193 14.54 -9.55 9.47
C PRO A 193 15.41 -8.31 9.30
N LEU A 194 15.56 -7.47 10.32
CA LEU A 194 16.30 -6.21 10.22
C LEU A 194 17.80 -6.46 10.07
N GLU A 195 18.31 -7.42 10.84
CA GLU A 195 19.71 -7.85 10.80
C GLU A 195 20.02 -8.60 9.50
N VAL A 196 19.13 -9.52 9.09
CA VAL A 196 19.34 -10.32 7.87
C VAL A 196 19.21 -9.47 6.60
N LEU A 197 18.23 -8.56 6.49
CA LEU A 197 18.12 -7.63 5.35
C LEU A 197 19.36 -6.76 5.22
N ALA A 198 19.86 -6.17 6.31
CA ALA A 198 21.06 -5.34 6.27
C ALA A 198 22.30 -6.13 5.79
N ILE A 199 22.44 -7.41 6.18
CA ILE A 199 23.50 -8.28 5.65
C ILE A 199 23.25 -8.61 4.17
N PHE A 200 22.00 -8.86 3.78
CA PHE A 200 21.61 -9.17 2.39
C PHE A 200 21.95 -8.02 1.43
N ASP A 201 21.60 -6.78 1.82
CA ASP A 201 21.93 -5.58 1.06
C ASP A 201 23.47 -5.41 0.94
N ILE A 202 24.24 -5.64 2.02
CA ILE A 202 25.72 -5.59 1.99
C ILE A 202 26.30 -6.65 1.03
N VAL A 203 25.78 -7.89 1.07
CA VAL A 203 26.23 -8.97 0.18
C VAL A 203 25.87 -8.68 -1.28
N LEU A 204 24.71 -8.05 -1.53
CA LEU A 204 24.32 -7.61 -2.87
C LEU A 204 25.23 -6.51 -3.41
N MET A 205 25.64 -5.54 -2.56
CA MET A 205 26.62 -4.51 -2.93
C MET A 205 28.00 -5.09 -3.23
N ASP A 206 28.52 -6.02 -2.42
CA ASP A 206 29.80 -6.72 -2.70
C ASP A 206 29.72 -7.58 -3.98
N LEU A 207 28.58 -8.21 -4.24
CA LEU A 207 28.37 -8.98 -5.48
C LEU A 207 28.33 -8.06 -6.71
N VAL A 208 27.65 -6.92 -6.64
CA VAL A 208 27.56 -5.94 -7.73
C VAL A 208 28.89 -5.25 -8.00
N ALA A 209 29.61 -4.78 -6.97
CA ALA A 209 30.90 -4.10 -7.13
C ALA A 209 32.00 -4.98 -7.76
N ARG A 210 31.81 -6.31 -7.79
CA ARG A 210 32.67 -7.27 -8.50
C ARG A 210 32.28 -7.49 -9.96
N ILE A 211 31.06 -7.13 -10.36
CA ILE A 211 30.55 -7.22 -11.74
C ILE A 211 30.76 -5.88 -12.45
N ASP A 212 30.31 -4.78 -11.83
CA ASP A 212 30.57 -3.41 -12.27
C ASP A 212 31.10 -2.56 -11.09
N PRO A 213 32.38 -2.15 -11.10
CA PRO A 213 32.96 -1.29 -10.07
C PRO A 213 32.55 0.20 -10.19
N LEU A 214 31.80 0.59 -11.23
CA LEU A 214 31.29 1.96 -11.42
C LEU A 214 29.90 2.19 -10.80
N PHE A 215 29.26 1.14 -10.29
CA PHE A 215 27.88 1.20 -9.80
C PHE A 215 27.77 1.79 -8.38
N GLU A 216 27.62 3.11 -8.27
CA GLU A 216 27.53 3.83 -6.99
C GLU A 216 26.14 3.74 -6.30
N LYS A 217 25.13 3.17 -6.95
CA LYS A 217 23.75 3.14 -6.40
C LYS A 217 23.54 2.01 -5.39
N HIS A 218 22.77 2.30 -4.36
CA HIS A 218 22.34 1.28 -3.39
C HIS A 218 21.09 0.55 -3.89
N ILE A 219 21.18 -0.78 -3.99
CA ILE A 219 20.07 -1.68 -4.35
C ILE A 219 19.51 -2.28 -3.06
N GLN A 220 18.20 -2.16 -2.86
CA GLN A 220 17.49 -2.73 -1.72
C GLN A 220 16.97 -4.14 -2.01
N THR A 221 17.11 -5.06 -1.07
CA THR A 221 16.52 -6.40 -1.15
C THR A 221 15.05 -6.39 -0.71
N ARG A 222 14.18 -7.05 -1.48
CA ARG A 222 12.74 -7.09 -1.25
C ARG A 222 12.22 -8.51 -1.19
N ILE A 223 12.09 -9.01 0.02
CA ILE A 223 11.58 -10.37 0.26
C ILE A 223 10.06 -10.36 0.13
N HIS A 224 9.53 -11.32 -0.64
CA HIS A 224 8.08 -11.51 -0.84
C HIS A 224 7.66 -12.96 -0.69
N ASN A 225 6.35 -13.21 -0.63
CA ASN A 225 5.76 -14.56 -0.73
C ASN A 225 6.24 -15.51 0.38
N LEU A 226 5.99 -15.15 1.66
CA LEU A 226 6.33 -16.02 2.79
C LEU A 226 5.44 -17.26 2.83
N LYS A 227 6.05 -18.41 3.16
CA LYS A 227 5.40 -19.73 3.32
C LYS A 227 4.22 -19.75 4.30
N SER A 228 4.10 -18.74 5.17
CA SER A 228 3.01 -18.55 6.12
C SER A 228 2.47 -17.13 6.07
N SER A 229 1.27 -16.95 5.51
CA SER A 229 0.48 -15.72 5.67
C SER A 229 -0.38 -15.79 6.93
N ILE A 230 -0.43 -14.69 7.71
CA ILE A 230 -1.13 -14.57 8.99
C ILE A 230 -2.35 -13.66 8.80
N SER A 231 -3.52 -14.09 9.27
CA SER A 231 -4.74 -13.26 9.25
C SER A 231 -4.64 -12.10 10.26
N MET A 232 -5.33 -10.99 10.01
CA MET A 232 -5.19 -9.76 10.83
C MET A 232 -5.58 -9.93 12.30
N ARG A 233 -6.39 -10.94 12.62
CA ARG A 233 -6.79 -11.31 13.99
C ARG A 233 -5.69 -12.05 14.76
N ASN A 234 -4.81 -12.76 14.06
CA ASN A 234 -3.81 -13.66 14.63
C ASN A 234 -2.42 -13.00 14.78
N LEU A 235 -2.33 -11.68 14.66
CA LEU A 235 -1.10 -10.90 14.87
C LEU A 235 -0.79 -10.78 16.38
N ASN A 236 -0.01 -11.72 16.90
CA ASN A 236 0.29 -11.81 18.33
C ASN A 236 1.43 -10.85 18.75
N PRO A 237 1.50 -10.46 20.05
CA PRO A 237 2.66 -9.75 20.58
C PRO A 237 3.98 -10.52 20.46
N SER A 238 3.93 -11.85 20.30
CA SER A 238 5.10 -12.70 20.04
C SER A 238 5.77 -12.44 18.69
N ASP A 239 5.09 -11.74 17.78
CA ASP A 239 5.49 -11.60 16.38
C ASP A 239 5.95 -10.16 16.06
N ILE A 240 6.05 -9.32 17.08
CA ILE A 240 6.73 -8.03 17.03
C ILE A 240 8.19 -8.25 16.61
N GLU A 241 8.69 -7.36 15.74
CA GLU A 241 10.02 -7.37 15.13
C GLU A 241 10.32 -8.56 14.18
N LYS A 242 9.35 -9.47 13.97
CA LYS A 242 9.43 -10.52 12.93
C LYS A 242 8.89 -10.06 11.58
N MET A 243 9.25 -10.79 10.53
CA MET A 243 8.62 -10.68 9.21
C MET A 243 7.28 -11.43 9.17
N VAL A 244 6.26 -10.79 8.59
CA VAL A 244 4.91 -11.34 8.42
C VAL A 244 4.42 -11.09 6.99
N SER A 245 3.67 -12.04 6.42
CA SER A 245 2.82 -11.78 5.24
C SER A 245 1.36 -11.66 5.70
N VAL A 246 0.68 -10.61 5.26
CA VAL A 246 -0.74 -10.34 5.58
C VAL A 246 -1.50 -10.03 4.30
N LYS A 247 -2.66 -10.68 4.12
CA LYS A 247 -3.57 -10.50 2.98
C LYS A 247 -4.69 -9.55 3.35
N GLY A 248 -5.16 -8.77 2.37
CA GLY A 248 -6.25 -7.82 2.61
C GLY A 248 -6.65 -6.96 1.42
N MET A 249 -7.57 -6.03 1.66
CA MET A 249 -8.03 -5.02 0.70
C MET A 249 -7.63 -3.62 1.17
N ILE A 250 -7.11 -2.78 0.28
CA ILE A 250 -6.76 -1.40 0.63
C ILE A 250 -8.03 -0.55 0.75
N ILE A 251 -8.30 0.01 1.94
CA ILE A 251 -9.47 0.90 2.15
C ILE A 251 -9.13 2.34 1.73
N ARG A 252 -7.98 2.84 2.18
CA ARG A 252 -7.55 4.24 2.02
C ARG A 252 -6.02 4.33 2.10
N CYS A 253 -5.45 5.19 1.28
CA CYS A 253 -4.06 5.65 1.36
C CYS A 253 -4.05 7.10 1.85
N SER A 254 -3.00 7.51 2.57
CA SER A 254 -2.75 8.92 2.84
C SER A 254 -2.21 9.62 1.59
N SER A 255 -2.18 10.96 1.61
CA SER A 255 -1.22 11.69 0.78
C SER A 255 0.20 11.25 1.14
N ILE A 256 1.14 11.47 0.23
CA ILE A 256 2.57 11.28 0.48
C ILE A 256 3.03 12.26 1.58
N ILE A 257 3.87 11.78 2.50
CA ILE A 257 4.43 12.53 3.62
C ILE A 257 5.96 12.47 3.52
N PRO A 258 6.68 13.59 3.41
CA PRO A 258 8.14 13.58 3.35
C PRO A 258 8.75 13.37 4.75
N GLU A 259 9.62 12.36 4.89
CA GLU A 259 10.42 12.08 6.09
C GLU A 259 11.90 12.42 5.83
N VAL A 260 12.59 13.04 6.78
CA VAL A 260 14.00 13.45 6.59
C VAL A 260 14.94 12.25 6.71
N LYS A 261 15.75 11.99 5.67
CA LYS A 261 16.88 11.04 5.70
C LYS A 261 18.20 11.74 6.03
N GLU A 262 18.43 12.91 5.47
CA GLU A 262 19.66 13.72 5.69
C GLU A 262 19.30 15.15 6.11
N ALA A 263 19.85 15.60 7.23
CA ALA A 263 19.67 16.94 7.76
C ALA A 263 20.89 17.83 7.46
N ILE A 264 20.68 19.00 6.84
CA ILE A 264 21.73 20.00 6.62
C ILE A 264 21.47 21.21 7.51
N PHE A 265 22.48 21.57 8.31
CA PHE A 265 22.44 22.72 9.22
C PHE A 265 23.27 23.88 8.66
N ARG A 266 22.91 25.11 9.03
CA ARG A 266 23.64 26.35 8.71
C ARG A 266 24.00 27.12 9.97
N CYS A 267 25.24 27.58 10.07
CA CYS A 267 25.68 28.50 11.12
C CYS A 267 25.13 29.91 10.86
N LEU A 268 24.51 30.52 11.88
CA LEU A 268 23.99 31.89 11.81
C LEU A 268 25.10 32.96 11.77
N ILE A 269 26.30 32.67 12.30
CA ILE A 269 27.39 33.64 12.45
C ILE A 269 28.28 33.67 11.20
N CYS A 270 28.86 32.54 10.79
CA CYS A 270 29.75 32.46 9.63
C CYS A 270 29.06 32.02 8.33
N GLY A 271 27.75 31.73 8.35
CA GLY A 271 26.97 31.32 7.18
C GLY A 271 27.28 29.92 6.62
N HIS A 272 28.28 29.22 7.16
CA HIS A 272 28.73 27.90 6.72
C HIS A 272 27.65 26.82 6.91
N TYR A 273 27.55 25.91 5.94
CA TYR A 273 26.67 24.74 5.99
C TYR A 273 27.44 23.53 6.53
N SER A 274 26.80 22.68 7.31
CA SER A 274 27.35 21.37 7.67
C SER A 274 27.34 20.42 6.47
N GLU A 275 28.16 19.38 6.55
CA GLU A 275 27.88 18.11 5.86
C GLU A 275 26.47 17.60 6.17
N PRO A 276 25.88 16.75 5.31
CA PRO A 276 24.62 16.07 5.60
C PRO A 276 24.77 15.13 6.80
N ILE A 277 23.88 15.29 7.78
CA ILE A 277 23.82 14.43 8.97
C ILE A 277 22.67 13.44 8.80
N MET A 278 23.01 12.15 8.72
CA MET A 278 22.03 11.06 8.65
C MET A 278 21.13 11.04 9.90
N VAL A 279 19.84 10.74 9.72
CA VAL A 279 18.88 10.61 10.81
C VAL A 279 18.90 9.20 11.40
N ASP A 280 19.49 9.04 12.59
CA ASP A 280 19.52 7.75 13.29
C ASP A 280 18.20 7.52 14.07
N ARG A 281 17.51 6.41 13.80
CA ARG A 281 16.31 5.93 14.53
C ARG A 281 15.26 7.02 14.80
N GLY A 282 15.05 7.91 13.82
CA GLY A 282 14.10 9.03 13.91
C GLY A 282 14.55 10.19 14.80
N ARG A 283 15.85 10.33 15.09
CA ARG A 283 16.45 11.44 15.81
C ARG A 283 17.48 12.16 14.94
N ILE A 284 17.34 13.48 14.84
CA ILE A 284 18.33 14.33 14.18
C ILE A 284 19.31 14.81 15.26
N ASN A 285 20.58 14.43 15.14
CA ASN A 285 21.62 14.87 16.07
C ASN A 285 22.16 16.24 15.64
N GLU A 286 21.73 17.30 16.31
CA GLU A 286 22.16 18.67 16.00
C GLU A 286 23.61 18.94 16.44
N PRO A 287 24.48 19.46 15.54
CA PRO A 287 25.86 19.80 15.88
C PRO A 287 25.91 21.04 16.78
N THR A 288 26.29 20.85 18.05
CA THR A 288 26.32 21.91 19.09
C THR A 288 27.40 22.97 18.89
N ARG A 289 28.31 22.80 17.91
CA ARG A 289 29.34 23.76 17.50
C ARG A 289 29.44 23.81 15.99
N CYS A 290 29.78 24.97 15.44
CA CYS A 290 30.16 25.06 14.03
C CYS A 290 31.47 24.29 13.77
N ARG A 291 31.52 23.43 12.74
CA ARG A 291 32.73 22.69 12.34
C ARG A 291 33.84 23.57 11.74
N ARG A 292 33.54 24.82 11.37
CA ARG A 292 34.52 25.76 10.78
C ARG A 292 35.43 26.34 11.87
N GLU A 293 36.72 26.06 11.78
CA GLU A 293 37.75 26.43 12.78
C GLU A 293 37.81 27.94 13.08
N GLU A 294 37.60 28.78 12.06
CA GLU A 294 37.56 30.24 12.20
C GLU A 294 36.36 30.76 13.01
N CYS A 295 35.35 29.91 13.28
CA CYS A 295 34.10 30.31 13.92
C CYS A 295 33.83 29.58 15.24
N LEU A 296 33.89 28.24 15.24
CA LEU A 296 33.68 27.34 16.39
C LEU A 296 32.46 27.59 17.30
N ALA A 297 31.54 28.47 16.89
CA ALA A 297 30.54 29.05 17.77
C ALA A 297 29.50 28.03 18.26
N THR A 298 29.35 27.95 19.58
CA THR A 298 28.39 27.07 20.27
C THR A 298 26.95 27.45 19.99
N ASN A 299 26.08 26.45 19.79
CA ASN A 299 24.62 26.61 19.60
C ASN A 299 24.24 27.63 18.50
N SER A 300 25.10 27.76 17.48
CA SER A 300 24.96 28.72 16.38
C SER A 300 24.32 28.12 15.12
N MET A 301 24.00 26.83 15.15
CA MET A 301 23.50 26.06 14.01
C MET A 301 21.96 26.14 13.91
N THR A 302 21.43 25.95 12.69
CA THR A 302 19.99 25.98 12.40
C THR A 302 19.68 25.03 11.23
N LEU A 303 18.58 24.27 11.33
CA LEU A 303 18.19 23.30 10.29
C LEU A 303 17.66 24.01 9.03
N VAL A 304 18.27 23.74 7.88
CA VAL A 304 17.86 24.29 6.58
C VAL A 304 17.02 23.25 5.83
N HIS A 305 15.72 23.19 6.16
CA HIS A 305 14.77 22.23 5.58
C HIS A 305 14.82 22.17 4.04
N ASN A 306 14.94 23.30 3.34
CA ASN A 306 15.05 23.37 1.86
C ASN A 306 16.33 22.74 1.26
N ARG A 307 17.27 22.26 2.09
CA ARG A 307 18.47 21.51 1.68
C ARG A 307 18.58 20.13 2.32
N CYS A 308 17.61 19.73 3.13
CA CYS A 308 17.55 18.38 3.68
C CYS A 308 17.12 17.38 2.60
N ARG A 309 17.64 16.15 2.63
CA ARG A 309 17.14 15.08 1.77
C ARG A 309 15.93 14.43 2.44
N PHE A 310 14.83 14.41 1.73
CA PHE A 310 13.60 13.74 2.16
C PHE A 310 13.45 12.39 1.45
N ALA A 311 12.61 11.54 2.04
CA ALA A 311 12.14 10.29 1.49
C ALA A 311 10.62 10.23 1.61
N ASP A 312 9.99 9.58 0.65
CA ASP A 312 8.54 9.48 0.60
C ASP A 312 8.03 8.38 1.54
N LYS A 313 6.96 8.72 2.26
CA LYS A 313 6.29 7.84 3.22
C LYS A 313 4.79 7.95 3.03
N GLN A 314 4.09 6.82 3.02
CA GLN A 314 2.64 6.76 2.91
C GLN A 314 2.06 5.86 3.99
N ILE A 315 0.93 6.27 4.56
CA ILE A 315 0.19 5.49 5.56
C ILE A 315 -1.03 4.90 4.87
N VAL A 316 -1.03 3.58 4.72
CA VAL A 316 -2.10 2.82 4.06
C VAL A 316 -2.89 2.05 5.12
N LYS A 317 -4.22 1.99 4.95
CA LYS A 317 -5.11 1.19 5.80
C LYS A 317 -5.61 -0.01 5.04
N LEU A 318 -5.13 -1.18 5.45
CA LEU A 318 -5.53 -2.48 4.92
C LEU A 318 -6.67 -3.06 5.76
N GLN A 319 -7.65 -3.67 5.11
CA GLN A 319 -8.75 -4.42 5.71
C GLN A 319 -8.53 -5.91 5.54
N GLU A 320 -8.96 -6.70 6.52
CA GLU A 320 -9.09 -8.15 6.39
C GLU A 320 -9.95 -8.52 5.16
N THR A 321 -9.51 -9.50 4.39
CA THR A 321 -10.24 -10.03 3.23
C THR A 321 -11.61 -10.58 3.67
N PRO A 322 -12.70 -10.35 2.92
CA PRO A 322 -14.05 -10.77 3.34
C PRO A 322 -14.15 -12.29 3.51
N ASP A 323 -13.29 -13.02 2.81
CA ASP A 323 -13.17 -14.47 2.78
C ASP A 323 -12.57 -15.05 4.10
N GLU A 324 -11.97 -14.20 4.96
CA GLU A 324 -11.39 -14.57 6.27
C GLU A 324 -12.19 -14.04 7.49
N ILE A 325 -13.28 -13.29 7.27
CA ILE A 325 -14.05 -12.67 8.36
C ILE A 325 -14.96 -13.72 9.04
N PRO A 326 -14.88 -13.94 10.36
CA PRO A 326 -15.79 -14.84 11.07
C PRO A 326 -17.22 -14.30 11.12
N GLU A 327 -18.21 -15.18 11.08
CA GLU A 327 -19.64 -14.82 11.04
C GLU A 327 -20.03 -13.86 12.18
N GLY A 328 -20.68 -12.75 11.84
CA GLY A 328 -21.07 -11.70 12.79
C GLY A 328 -19.94 -10.78 13.27
N GLY A 329 -18.68 -11.04 12.90
CA GLY A 329 -17.54 -10.18 13.22
C GLY A 329 -17.49 -8.90 12.38
N THR A 330 -17.00 -7.80 12.97
CA THR A 330 -16.59 -6.62 12.20
C THR A 330 -15.20 -6.83 11.60
N PRO A 331 -14.91 -6.35 10.37
CA PRO A 331 -13.59 -6.48 9.76
C PRO A 331 -12.53 -5.73 10.58
N HIS A 332 -11.38 -6.37 10.79
CA HIS A 332 -10.22 -5.70 11.40
C HIS A 332 -9.46 -4.88 10.35
N THR A 333 -8.76 -3.83 10.81
CA THR A 333 -7.96 -2.96 9.94
C THR A 333 -6.57 -2.74 10.51
N VAL A 334 -5.53 -3.00 9.72
CA VAL A 334 -4.13 -2.77 10.08
C VAL A 334 -3.63 -1.49 9.41
N SER A 335 -2.78 -0.73 10.11
CA SER A 335 -2.07 0.41 9.53
C SER A 335 -0.73 -0.07 8.99
N ILE A 336 -0.41 0.29 7.75
CA ILE A 336 0.80 -0.10 7.05
C ILE A 336 1.56 1.18 6.65
N LEU A 337 2.87 1.18 6.84
CA LEU A 337 3.78 2.21 6.36
C LEU A 337 4.45 1.72 5.08
N MET A 338 4.36 2.52 4.03
CA MET A 338 5.07 2.31 2.76
C MET A 338 6.13 3.38 2.59
N HIS A 339 7.27 3.01 2.00
CA HIS A 339 8.48 3.79 1.94
C HIS A 339 9.05 3.85 0.52
N ASP A 340 9.61 5.00 0.15
CA ASP A 340 10.26 5.28 -1.14
C ASP A 340 9.43 4.74 -2.33
N LYS A 341 9.99 3.86 -3.17
CA LYS A 341 9.36 3.30 -4.39
C LYS A 341 8.14 2.38 -4.15
N LEU A 342 7.72 2.12 -2.91
CA LEU A 342 6.48 1.40 -2.59
C LEU A 342 5.28 2.32 -2.35
N VAL A 343 5.49 3.64 -2.33
CA VAL A 343 4.43 4.65 -2.22
C VAL A 343 3.55 4.66 -3.48
N ASP A 344 2.24 4.82 -3.28
CA ASP A 344 1.15 4.88 -4.28
C ASP A 344 0.96 3.65 -5.20
N VAL A 345 1.79 2.61 -5.07
CA VAL A 345 1.65 1.34 -5.81
C VAL A 345 0.31 0.65 -5.55
N GLY A 346 -0.23 0.76 -4.33
CA GLY A 346 -1.51 0.18 -3.91
C GLY A 346 -2.65 1.18 -3.94
N LYS A 347 -3.63 0.99 -4.84
CA LYS A 347 -4.80 1.89 -4.98
C LYS A 347 -5.95 1.44 -4.05
N PRO A 348 -6.81 2.36 -3.56
CA PRO A 348 -7.99 1.98 -2.78
C PRO A 348 -8.95 1.08 -3.55
N GLY A 349 -9.19 -0.13 -3.03
CA GLY A 349 -9.97 -1.20 -3.65
C GLY A 349 -9.16 -2.44 -4.05
N ASP A 350 -7.84 -2.30 -4.24
CA ASP A 350 -6.95 -3.39 -4.64
C ASP A 350 -6.92 -4.52 -3.57
N ARG A 351 -6.94 -5.80 -4.01
CA ARG A 351 -6.60 -6.95 -3.16
C ARG A 351 -5.08 -7.17 -3.20
N VAL A 352 -4.44 -7.16 -2.03
CA VAL A 352 -2.98 -7.23 -1.91
C VAL A 352 -2.54 -8.21 -0.82
N GLU A 353 -1.39 -8.84 -1.06
CA GLU A 353 -0.58 -9.53 -0.08
C GLU A 353 0.65 -8.65 0.22
N ILE A 354 0.79 -8.23 1.47
CA ILE A 354 1.88 -7.36 1.91
C ILE A 354 2.81 -8.15 2.83
N THR A 355 4.09 -8.20 2.43
CA THR A 355 5.18 -8.71 3.26
C THR A 355 5.87 -7.53 3.96
N GLY A 356 6.08 -7.65 5.27
CA GLY A 356 6.66 -6.57 6.07
C GLY A 356 7.06 -6.97 7.48
N VAL A 357 7.66 -6.05 8.22
CA VAL A 357 8.04 -6.25 9.63
C VAL A 357 6.94 -5.72 10.54
N TYR A 358 6.45 -6.52 11.49
CA TYR A 358 5.43 -6.07 12.44
C TYR A 358 6.09 -5.25 13.56
N ARG A 359 5.77 -3.95 13.67
CA ARG A 359 6.39 -3.02 14.63
C ARG A 359 5.39 -2.49 15.65
N ALA A 360 5.89 -2.17 16.85
CA ALA A 360 5.13 -1.55 17.92
C ALA A 360 5.77 -0.21 18.33
N MET A 361 4.98 0.88 18.40
CA MET A 361 5.46 2.21 18.76
C MET A 361 4.74 2.76 19.99
N SER A 362 5.51 3.31 20.94
CA SER A 362 4.97 3.93 22.14
C SER A 362 4.28 5.25 21.83
N VAL A 363 3.07 5.44 22.37
CA VAL A 363 2.29 6.67 22.17
C VAL A 363 2.42 7.55 23.41
N ARG A 364 2.79 8.84 23.24
CA ARG A 364 2.86 9.79 24.37
C ARG A 364 1.48 10.04 24.97
N VAL A 365 1.42 10.34 26.28
CA VAL A 365 0.16 10.62 26.97
C VAL A 365 -0.48 11.92 26.44
N GLY A 366 0.34 12.94 26.18
CA GLY A 366 -0.03 14.17 25.47
C GLY A 366 1.20 14.75 24.73
N PRO A 367 1.02 15.72 23.81
CA PRO A 367 2.09 16.17 22.92
C PRO A 367 3.27 16.82 23.64
N THR A 368 3.02 17.52 24.74
CA THR A 368 4.02 18.22 25.56
C THR A 368 4.67 17.35 26.64
N GLN A 369 4.11 16.18 26.94
CA GLN A 369 4.57 15.32 28.03
C GLN A 369 5.53 14.24 27.51
N ARG A 370 6.62 13.99 28.27
CA ARG A 370 7.57 12.91 27.96
C ARG A 370 7.07 11.51 28.38
N THR A 371 5.98 11.44 29.15
CA THR A 371 5.34 10.19 29.58
C THR A 371 4.72 9.45 28.39
N VAL A 372 4.99 8.15 28.31
CA VAL A 372 4.41 7.24 27.30
C VAL A 372 3.30 6.41 27.92
N LYS A 373 2.34 5.98 27.09
CA LYS A 373 1.31 5.00 27.44
C LYS A 373 1.92 3.60 27.41
N SER A 374 1.46 2.72 28.29
CA SER A 374 1.79 1.29 28.28
C SER A 374 1.19 0.53 27.09
N ILE A 375 0.14 1.08 26.47
CA ILE A 375 -0.44 0.56 25.23
C ILE A 375 0.34 1.15 24.05
N PHE A 376 1.06 0.28 23.35
CA PHE A 376 1.76 0.61 22.10
C PHE A 376 0.78 0.56 20.93
N LYS A 377 0.98 1.42 19.93
CA LYS A 377 0.28 1.35 18.64
C LYS A 377 1.10 0.48 17.70
N THR A 378 0.53 -0.57 17.15
CA THR A 378 1.18 -1.43 16.17
C THR A 378 0.92 -0.98 14.73
N TYR A 379 1.84 -1.34 13.83
CA TYR A 379 1.74 -1.17 12.39
C TYR A 379 2.65 -2.21 11.69
N ILE A 380 2.44 -2.41 10.39
CA ILE A 380 3.38 -3.19 9.56
C ILE A 380 4.22 -2.21 8.75
N ASP A 381 5.53 -2.46 8.72
CA ASP A 381 6.51 -1.75 7.91
C ASP A 381 6.72 -2.52 6.60
N CYS A 382 6.30 -1.96 5.46
CA CYS A 382 6.17 -2.67 4.19
C CYS A 382 7.53 -2.89 3.50
N LEU A 383 7.86 -4.16 3.22
CA LEU A 383 9.05 -4.56 2.46
C LEU A 383 8.72 -4.85 0.99
N HIS A 384 7.55 -5.46 0.73
CA HIS A 384 7.06 -5.75 -0.61
C HIS A 384 5.51 -5.83 -0.62
N LEU A 385 4.90 -5.38 -1.71
CA LEU A 385 3.45 -5.46 -1.97
C LEU A 385 3.21 -6.22 -3.27
N LYS A 386 2.50 -7.34 -3.18
CA LYS A 386 2.08 -8.19 -4.30
C LYS A 386 0.57 -8.05 -4.50
N LYS A 387 0.12 -7.64 -5.69
CA LYS A 387 -1.32 -7.60 -6.01
C LYS A 387 -1.83 -9.04 -6.22
N THR A 388 -3.05 -9.32 -5.78
CA THR A 388 -3.61 -10.68 -5.69
C THR A 388 -4.91 -10.85 -6.50
N ASP A 389 -5.29 -9.87 -7.32
CA ASP A 389 -6.49 -9.88 -8.17
C ASP A 389 -6.37 -10.82 -9.41
N ASN A 390 -5.77 -12.01 -9.24
CA ASN A 390 -5.64 -13.05 -10.28
C ASN A 390 -7.00 -13.57 -10.81
N SER A 391 -8.11 -13.32 -10.09
CA SER A 391 -9.45 -13.79 -10.46
C SER A 391 -10.21 -12.84 -11.38
N ARG A 392 -9.56 -11.77 -11.84
CA ARG A 392 -10.14 -10.67 -12.62
C ARG A 392 -9.32 -10.45 -13.88
N VAL A 393 -9.99 -10.01 -14.96
CA VAL A 393 -9.30 -9.70 -16.21
C VAL A 393 -8.29 -8.58 -15.95
N HIS A 394 -7.00 -8.84 -16.17
CA HIS A 394 -5.94 -7.87 -15.93
C HIS A 394 -6.20 -6.61 -16.77
N LEU A 395 -6.29 -5.47 -16.11
CA LEU A 395 -6.32 -4.16 -16.73
C LEU A 395 -5.23 -3.32 -16.09
N ASP A 396 -4.12 -3.22 -16.79
CA ASP A 396 -3.15 -2.16 -16.58
C ASP A 396 -3.86 -0.84 -16.97
N ASP A 397 -3.89 0.15 -16.07
CA ASP A 397 -4.66 1.40 -16.27
C ASP A 397 -4.09 2.13 -17.52
N PRO A 398 -4.82 2.26 -18.65
CA PRO A 398 -4.30 2.90 -19.87
C PRO A 398 -4.17 4.43 -19.75
N MET A 399 -4.20 4.94 -18.52
CA MET A 399 -4.09 6.35 -18.13
C MET A 399 -2.78 6.62 -17.35
N GLU A 400 -1.91 5.62 -17.15
CA GLU A 400 -0.54 5.81 -16.62
C GLU A 400 0.49 6.11 -17.73
N CYS A 401 0.03 6.77 -18.81
CA CYS A 401 0.84 7.25 -19.92
C CYS A 401 1.50 8.61 -19.61
N ASP A 402 2.30 8.68 -18.54
CA ASP A 402 3.10 9.87 -18.15
C ASP A 402 4.60 9.53 -18.04
N ASP A 403 5.20 9.28 -19.22
CA ASP A 403 6.62 9.37 -19.62
C ASP A 403 7.72 8.73 -18.74
N SER A 404 7.36 7.98 -17.70
CA SER A 404 8.29 7.43 -16.68
C SER A 404 8.03 5.96 -16.32
N SER A 405 6.87 5.43 -16.71
CA SER A 405 6.43 4.03 -16.55
C SER A 405 6.77 3.13 -17.74
N SER A 406 7.18 3.72 -18.87
CA SER A 406 7.45 3.04 -20.15
C SER A 406 8.49 1.91 -20.05
N SER A 407 9.44 2.05 -19.12
CA SER A 407 10.48 1.06 -18.82
C SER A 407 9.99 -0.19 -18.06
N LYS A 408 8.74 -0.24 -17.59
CA LYS A 408 8.13 -1.47 -17.04
C LYS A 408 7.32 -2.25 -18.08
N VAL A 409 6.53 -1.56 -18.90
CA VAL A 409 5.66 -2.21 -19.91
C VAL A 409 6.50 -3.08 -20.87
N GLY A 410 7.62 -2.56 -21.36
CA GLY A 410 8.50 -3.28 -22.28
C GLY A 410 9.24 -4.50 -21.71
N ILE A 411 9.19 -4.76 -20.39
CA ILE A 411 9.85 -5.92 -19.77
C ILE A 411 8.95 -7.16 -19.79
N GLU A 412 7.63 -7.00 -19.64
CA GLU A 412 6.69 -8.13 -19.69
C GLU A 412 6.32 -8.49 -21.13
N GLU A 413 6.16 -7.51 -22.03
CA GLU A 413 5.90 -7.74 -23.46
C GLU A 413 6.97 -8.59 -24.15
N ASN A 414 8.22 -8.49 -23.70
CA ASN A 414 9.36 -9.20 -24.28
C ASN A 414 9.64 -10.56 -23.60
N SER A 415 8.78 -11.01 -22.68
CA SER A 415 8.88 -12.34 -22.07
C SER A 415 8.28 -13.40 -23.01
N GLN A 416 8.97 -14.53 -23.17
CA GLN A 416 8.53 -15.65 -24.04
C GLN A 416 7.07 -16.06 -23.78
N GLU A 417 6.67 -16.10 -22.51
CA GLU A 417 5.32 -16.45 -22.07
C GLU A 417 4.24 -15.47 -22.59
N TYR A 418 4.56 -14.18 -22.75
CA TYR A 418 3.65 -13.20 -23.34
C TYR A 418 3.45 -13.47 -24.84
N GLN A 419 4.54 -13.75 -25.55
CA GLN A 419 4.49 -14.11 -26.97
C GLN A 419 3.68 -15.40 -27.21
N ASP A 420 3.89 -16.43 -26.36
CA ASP A 420 3.10 -17.67 -26.39
C ASP A 420 1.60 -17.43 -26.14
N LYS A 421 1.25 -16.55 -25.19
CA LYS A 421 -0.14 -16.14 -24.94
C LYS A 421 -0.73 -15.43 -26.16
N VAL A 422 0.02 -14.53 -26.80
CA VAL A 422 -0.40 -13.83 -28.02
C VAL A 422 -0.58 -14.79 -29.21
N VAL A 423 0.26 -15.81 -29.35
CA VAL A 423 0.09 -16.87 -30.37
C VAL A 423 -1.21 -17.67 -30.09
N LYS A 424 -1.39 -18.17 -28.87
CA LYS A 424 -2.62 -18.91 -28.46
C LYS A 424 -3.89 -18.08 -28.67
N LEU A 425 -3.85 -16.77 -28.42
CA LEU A 425 -4.97 -15.85 -28.69
C LEU A 425 -5.25 -15.68 -30.20
N LYS A 426 -4.20 -15.59 -31.03
CA LYS A 426 -4.33 -15.52 -32.50
C LYS A 426 -4.86 -16.82 -33.11
N GLU A 427 -4.48 -17.97 -32.56
CA GLU A 427 -5.04 -19.28 -32.93
C GLU A 427 -6.53 -19.36 -32.59
N LEU A 428 -6.91 -18.96 -31.37
CA LEU A 428 -8.31 -18.92 -30.94
C LEU A 428 -9.16 -17.96 -31.78
N SER A 429 -8.64 -16.81 -32.19
CA SER A 429 -9.38 -15.85 -33.04
C SER A 429 -9.61 -16.33 -34.47
N GLN A 430 -8.86 -17.34 -34.94
CA GLN A 430 -9.07 -17.95 -36.27
C GLN A 430 -10.19 -19.01 -36.28
N LEU A 431 -10.69 -19.43 -35.11
CA LEU A 431 -11.75 -20.44 -35.02
C LEU A 431 -13.12 -19.82 -35.36
N PRO A 432 -13.90 -20.37 -36.31
CA PRO A 432 -15.20 -19.81 -36.69
C PRO A 432 -16.24 -19.88 -35.56
N ASP A 433 -16.11 -20.82 -34.62
CA ASP A 433 -16.99 -20.99 -33.44
C ASP A 433 -16.55 -20.14 -32.23
N ILE A 434 -15.58 -19.23 -32.37
CA ILE A 434 -15.01 -18.49 -31.22
C ILE A 434 -16.07 -17.70 -30.43
N TYR A 435 -17.06 -17.11 -31.10
CA TYR A 435 -18.10 -16.31 -30.47
C TYR A 435 -19.01 -17.14 -29.56
N ASP A 436 -19.45 -18.31 -30.03
CA ASP A 436 -20.32 -19.19 -29.26
C ASP A 436 -19.54 -20.01 -28.22
N ARG A 437 -18.27 -20.33 -28.49
CA ARG A 437 -17.34 -20.91 -27.51
C ARG A 437 -17.11 -19.96 -26.32
N LEU A 438 -16.86 -18.67 -26.58
CA LEU A 438 -16.77 -17.65 -25.53
C LEU A 438 -18.11 -17.47 -24.80
N THR A 439 -19.21 -17.35 -25.54
CA THR A 439 -20.58 -17.25 -24.97
C THR A 439 -20.90 -18.39 -24.00
N ARG A 440 -20.58 -19.65 -24.36
CA ARG A 440 -20.77 -20.82 -23.49
C ARG A 440 -19.89 -20.79 -22.24
N SER A 441 -18.65 -20.28 -22.35
CA SER A 441 -17.73 -20.11 -21.22
C SER A 441 -18.12 -18.99 -20.24
N LEU A 442 -18.87 -17.98 -20.70
CA LEU A 442 -19.18 -16.77 -19.94
C LEU A 442 -20.13 -17.00 -18.75
N ALA A 443 -20.92 -18.08 -18.76
CA ALA A 443 -21.70 -18.55 -17.61
C ALA A 443 -22.13 -20.03 -17.82
N PRO A 444 -21.26 -21.02 -17.55
CA PRO A 444 -21.53 -22.42 -17.87
C PRO A 444 -22.68 -23.01 -17.03
N ASN A 445 -22.91 -22.47 -15.83
CA ASN A 445 -23.96 -22.94 -14.91
C ASN A 445 -25.36 -22.38 -15.25
N ILE A 446 -25.52 -21.68 -16.37
CA ILE A 446 -26.79 -21.06 -16.80
C ILE A 446 -27.12 -21.54 -18.22
N TRP A 447 -28.27 -22.20 -18.35
CA TRP A 447 -28.76 -22.80 -19.60
C TRP A 447 -29.55 -21.80 -20.46
N GLU A 448 -29.63 -22.09 -21.77
CA GLU A 448 -30.43 -21.45 -22.85
C GLU A 448 -30.36 -19.92 -23.07
N LEU A 449 -29.89 -19.10 -22.13
CA LEU A 449 -29.82 -17.64 -22.24
C LEU A 449 -28.63 -17.14 -23.09
N ASP A 450 -28.34 -17.81 -24.21
CA ASP A 450 -27.10 -17.58 -24.98
C ASP A 450 -27.09 -16.22 -25.70
N ASP A 451 -28.22 -15.70 -26.21
CA ASP A 451 -28.27 -14.34 -26.76
C ASP A 451 -28.07 -13.24 -25.70
N VAL A 452 -28.49 -13.50 -24.45
CA VAL A 452 -28.21 -12.60 -23.32
C VAL A 452 -26.72 -12.64 -22.97
N LYS A 453 -26.11 -13.83 -22.93
CA LYS A 453 -24.66 -14.02 -22.74
C LYS A 453 -23.85 -13.34 -23.85
N ARG A 454 -24.26 -13.47 -25.13
CA ARG A 454 -23.67 -12.79 -26.29
C ARG A 454 -23.66 -11.28 -26.12
N GLY A 455 -24.79 -10.68 -25.72
CA GLY A 455 -24.85 -9.24 -25.43
C GLY A 455 -23.90 -8.82 -24.31
N LEU A 456 -23.83 -9.58 -23.23
CA LEU A 456 -22.94 -9.32 -22.09
C LEU A 456 -21.45 -9.53 -22.42
N LEU A 457 -21.13 -10.48 -23.31
CA LEU A 457 -19.78 -10.67 -23.84
C LEU A 457 -19.31 -9.40 -24.56
N CYS A 458 -20.16 -8.82 -25.41
CA CYS A 458 -19.90 -7.54 -26.07
C CYS A 458 -19.79 -6.38 -25.06
N GLN A 459 -20.53 -6.41 -23.94
CA GLN A 459 -20.38 -5.43 -22.87
C GLN A 459 -19.03 -5.55 -22.12
N LEU A 460 -18.48 -6.76 -21.97
CA LEU A 460 -17.17 -6.99 -21.34
C LEU A 460 -16.00 -6.53 -22.22
N PHE A 461 -16.08 -6.75 -23.53
CA PHE A 461 -15.10 -6.21 -24.48
C PHE A 461 -15.22 -4.69 -24.66
N GLY A 462 -16.43 -4.15 -24.55
CA GLY A 462 -16.72 -2.73 -24.78
C GLY A 462 -16.72 -2.37 -26.27
N GLY A 463 -17.04 -1.11 -26.56
CA GLY A 463 -16.89 -0.50 -27.88
C GLY A 463 -15.77 0.53 -27.88
N ASN A 464 -15.18 0.80 -29.06
CA ASN A 464 -14.13 1.81 -29.20
C ASN A 464 -14.71 3.23 -28.97
N ALA A 465 -14.07 4.03 -28.13
CA ALA A 465 -14.45 5.41 -27.87
C ALA A 465 -13.91 6.33 -28.97
N LEU A 466 -14.80 6.87 -29.81
CA LEU A 466 -14.41 7.69 -30.96
C LEU A 466 -14.22 9.15 -30.56
N ASN A 467 -12.96 9.57 -30.45
CA ASN A 467 -12.57 10.97 -30.29
C ASN A 467 -12.35 11.61 -31.67
N LEU A 468 -13.15 12.62 -32.01
CA LEU A 468 -13.02 13.37 -33.26
C LEU A 468 -12.00 14.51 -33.10
N PRO A 469 -11.28 14.89 -34.18
CA PRO A 469 -10.38 16.06 -34.16
C PRO A 469 -11.10 17.40 -33.94
N SER A 470 -12.44 17.41 -33.93
CA SER A 470 -13.28 18.55 -33.52
C SER A 470 -13.48 18.68 -32.00
N GLY A 471 -12.90 17.78 -31.19
CA GLY A 471 -13.05 17.77 -29.73
C GLY A 471 -14.33 17.09 -29.22
N ALA A 472 -15.16 16.54 -30.10
CA ALA A 472 -16.29 15.71 -29.71
C ALA A 472 -15.84 14.27 -29.42
N SER A 473 -16.30 13.69 -28.31
CA SER A 473 -16.04 12.30 -27.94
C SER A 473 -17.36 11.52 -27.89
N PHE A 474 -17.39 10.36 -28.56
CA PHE A 474 -18.52 9.43 -28.52
C PHE A 474 -18.22 8.25 -27.60
N ARG A 475 -19.14 7.97 -26.68
CA ARG A 475 -19.04 6.87 -25.71
C ARG A 475 -19.08 5.51 -26.42
N GLY A 476 -18.05 4.69 -26.18
CA GLY A 476 -17.95 3.33 -26.73
C GLY A 476 -18.71 2.27 -25.92
N ASP A 477 -18.82 2.42 -24.60
CA ASP A 477 -19.40 1.39 -23.73
C ASP A 477 -20.93 1.27 -23.79
N VAL A 478 -21.37 0.02 -23.96
CA VAL A 478 -22.76 -0.41 -24.06
C VAL A 478 -23.39 -0.53 -22.67
N ASN A 479 -24.63 -0.04 -22.51
CA ASN A 479 -25.43 -0.23 -21.29
C ASN A 479 -26.55 -1.22 -21.60
N ILE A 480 -26.62 -2.33 -20.87
CA ILE A 480 -27.62 -3.39 -21.08
C ILE A 480 -28.64 -3.37 -19.94
N LEU A 481 -29.93 -3.47 -20.29
CA LEU A 481 -31.05 -3.60 -19.35
C LEU A 481 -31.67 -5.00 -19.51
N LEU A 482 -31.71 -5.77 -18.42
CA LEU A 482 -32.30 -7.13 -18.41
C LEU A 482 -33.67 -7.11 -17.72
N VAL A 483 -34.73 -7.35 -18.49
CA VAL A 483 -36.13 -7.39 -18.03
C VAL A 483 -36.71 -8.80 -18.22
N GLY A 484 -37.81 -9.12 -17.54
CA GLY A 484 -38.55 -10.38 -17.64
C GLY A 484 -38.89 -10.96 -16.27
N ASP A 485 -39.43 -12.17 -16.24
CA ASP A 485 -40.02 -12.77 -15.04
C ASP A 485 -39.05 -13.04 -13.87
N PRO A 486 -39.55 -13.13 -12.62
CA PRO A 486 -38.76 -13.68 -11.52
C PRO A 486 -38.37 -15.14 -11.80
N GLY A 487 -37.18 -15.54 -11.36
CA GLY A 487 -36.66 -16.91 -11.53
C GLY A 487 -35.77 -17.14 -12.75
N THR A 488 -35.76 -16.25 -13.76
CA THR A 488 -34.96 -16.43 -15.00
C THR A 488 -33.45 -16.12 -14.82
N SER A 489 -32.85 -16.48 -13.68
CA SER A 489 -31.42 -16.35 -13.30
C SER A 489 -30.70 -15.00 -13.50
N LYS A 490 -31.39 -13.92 -13.90
CA LYS A 490 -30.80 -12.58 -14.17
C LYS A 490 -29.82 -12.10 -13.09
N SER A 491 -30.21 -12.17 -11.82
CA SER A 491 -29.37 -11.73 -10.69
C SER A 491 -28.10 -12.57 -10.52
N GLN A 492 -28.18 -13.89 -10.76
CA GLN A 492 -27.04 -14.81 -10.69
C GLN A 492 -26.06 -14.56 -11.83
N LEU A 493 -26.57 -14.28 -13.03
CA LEU A 493 -25.79 -13.87 -14.20
C LEU A 493 -25.07 -12.53 -13.96
N LEU A 494 -25.75 -11.53 -13.38
CA LEU A 494 -25.12 -10.25 -13.01
C LEU A 494 -24.06 -10.41 -11.91
N GLN A 495 -24.27 -11.33 -10.96
CA GLN A 495 -23.25 -11.67 -9.95
C GLN A 495 -22.02 -12.36 -10.57
N TYR A 496 -22.17 -13.12 -11.66
CA TYR A 496 -21.06 -13.70 -12.39
C TYR A 496 -20.27 -12.62 -13.16
N MET A 497 -20.96 -11.70 -13.85
CA MET A 497 -20.36 -10.53 -14.50
C MET A 497 -19.60 -9.63 -13.53
N HIS A 498 -20.14 -9.44 -12.32
CA HIS A 498 -19.46 -8.73 -11.23
C HIS A 498 -18.15 -9.40 -10.77
N LYS A 499 -18.07 -10.73 -10.79
CA LYS A 499 -16.85 -11.47 -10.43
C LYS A 499 -15.79 -11.42 -11.53
N LEU A 500 -16.22 -11.53 -12.79
CA LEU A 500 -15.34 -11.54 -13.96
C LEU A 500 -14.78 -10.15 -14.30
N SER A 501 -15.58 -9.10 -14.13
CA SER A 501 -15.17 -7.72 -14.38
C SER A 501 -14.18 -7.22 -13.30
N PRO A 502 -13.02 -6.66 -13.68
CA PRO A 502 -12.01 -6.19 -12.73
C PRO A 502 -12.51 -5.05 -11.82
N ARG A 503 -13.26 -4.10 -12.40
CA ARG A 503 -13.79 -2.92 -11.69
C ARG A 503 -15.30 -2.99 -11.48
N GLY A 504 -15.89 -4.18 -11.57
CA GLY A 504 -17.31 -4.41 -11.34
C GLY A 504 -17.71 -4.15 -9.88
N ILE A 505 -18.85 -3.47 -9.69
CA ILE A 505 -19.48 -3.24 -8.38
C ILE A 505 -20.95 -3.69 -8.45
N TYR A 506 -21.36 -4.63 -7.60
CA TYR A 506 -22.75 -5.09 -7.53
C TYR A 506 -23.55 -4.25 -6.54
N THR A 507 -24.61 -3.61 -7.02
CA THR A 507 -25.54 -2.78 -6.23
C THR A 507 -26.98 -3.24 -6.34
N SER A 508 -27.83 -2.86 -5.39
CA SER A 508 -29.26 -3.20 -5.38
C SER A 508 -30.11 -1.95 -5.16
N GLY A 509 -31.15 -1.76 -5.98
CA GLY A 509 -31.93 -0.51 -6.04
C GLY A 509 -32.64 -0.09 -4.74
N ARG A 510 -32.78 -0.98 -3.75
CA ARG A 510 -33.26 -0.62 -2.38
C ARG A 510 -32.14 -0.26 -1.41
N GLY A 511 -30.90 -0.68 -1.66
CA GLY A 511 -29.72 -0.41 -0.83
C GLY A 511 -28.88 0.77 -1.30
N SER A 512 -29.26 1.42 -2.40
CA SER A 512 -28.48 2.47 -3.05
C SER A 512 -29.29 3.75 -3.20
N SER A 513 -28.73 4.90 -2.80
CA SER A 513 -29.31 6.22 -3.01
C SER A 513 -28.61 6.94 -4.16
N ALA A 514 -29.25 7.96 -4.76
CA ALA A 514 -28.63 8.75 -5.83
C ALA A 514 -27.27 9.35 -5.40
N VAL A 515 -27.13 9.77 -4.14
CA VAL A 515 -25.88 10.29 -3.55
C VAL A 515 -24.83 9.19 -3.36
N GLY A 516 -25.25 7.96 -3.05
CA GLY A 516 -24.35 6.80 -2.92
C GLY A 516 -23.89 6.20 -4.26
N LEU A 517 -24.62 6.46 -5.35
CA LEU A 517 -24.30 6.01 -6.71
C LEU A 517 -23.51 7.04 -7.54
N THR A 518 -23.43 8.30 -7.10
CA THR A 518 -22.77 9.39 -7.84
C THR A 518 -21.57 9.95 -7.07
N ALA A 519 -21.80 10.91 -6.17
CA ALA A 519 -20.78 11.48 -5.30
C ALA A 519 -21.37 11.90 -3.97
N SER A 520 -20.81 11.40 -2.86
CA SER A 520 -21.15 11.84 -1.51
C SER A 520 -20.13 12.87 -1.01
N ARG A 521 -20.62 14.02 -0.52
CA ARG A 521 -19.77 15.10 -0.01
C ARG A 521 -19.75 15.09 1.52
N TYR A 522 -18.78 14.40 2.10
CA TYR A 522 -18.50 14.48 3.54
C TYR A 522 -17.48 15.57 3.87
N LYS A 523 -17.58 16.16 5.07
CA LYS A 523 -16.53 17.01 5.63
C LYS A 523 -15.52 16.12 6.34
N GLY A 524 -14.41 15.80 5.68
CA GLY A 524 -13.34 15.02 6.29
C GLY A 524 -12.78 15.70 7.55
N PRO A 525 -12.47 14.94 8.63
CA PRO A 525 -11.60 15.43 9.69
C PRO A 525 -10.22 15.73 9.09
N ARG A 526 -9.54 16.76 9.60
CA ARG A 526 -8.20 17.17 9.12
C ARG A 526 -7.06 16.45 9.82
N ASP A 527 -7.37 15.54 10.74
CA ASP A 527 -6.42 14.97 11.68
C ASP A 527 -5.97 13.59 11.18
N TRP A 528 -4.92 13.58 10.35
CA TRP A 528 -4.16 12.41 9.91
C TRP A 528 -2.67 12.68 10.00
#